data_AF-A0A926CNK6-F1
#
_entry.id   AF-A0A926CNK6-F1
#
_cell.length_a   1.000
_cell.length_b   1.000
_cell.length_c   1.000
_cell.angle_alpha   90.00
_cell.angle_beta   90.00
_cell.angle_gamma   90.00
#
_symmetry.space_group_name_H-M   'P 1'
#
loop_
_entity.id
_entity.type
_entity.pdbx_description
1 polymer ?
#
loop_
_entity_poly.entity_id
_entity_poly.type
_entity_poly.pdbx_seq_one_letter_code
_entity_poly.pdbx_strand_id
1 'polypeptide(L)' 'MLIDRRGIASSGTVSRIDLQTSRATHTIAVGLQPTGLAWDEPRQRLYVANSNDESVSVIDTSANNVVKTIAIQPFTV' A
#
# COMPACT_ATOMS: atom_id res chain seq x y z
N MET A 1 -7.34 -4.88 11.84
CA MET A 1 -6.11 -4.18 12.28
C MET A 1 -5.43 -5.08 13.28
N LEU A 2 -4.24 -5.60 12.97
CA LEU A 2 -3.38 -6.26 13.95
C LEU A 2 -2.46 -5.17 14.52
N ILE A 3 -2.46 -5.00 15.83
CA ILE A 3 -1.62 -4.03 16.55
C ILE A 3 -0.59 -4.85 17.31
N ASP A 4 0.69 -4.51 17.19
CA ASP A 4 1.74 -5.19 17.95
C ASP A 4 1.74 -4.79 19.44
N ARG A 5 2.62 -5.39 20.25
CA ARG A 5 2.72 -5.09 21.69
C ARG A 5 3.14 -3.64 22.00
N ARG A 6 3.50 -2.85 20.99
CA ARG A 6 3.97 -1.46 21.10
C ARG A 6 2.90 -0.46 20.63
N GLY A 7 1.72 -0.93 20.21
CA GLY A 7 0.67 -0.06 19.70
C GLY A 7 0.81 0.29 18.21
N ILE A 8 1.74 -0.35 17.49
CA ILE A 8 2.00 -0.07 16.07
C ILE A 8 1.18 -1.02 15.20
N ALA A 9 0.56 -0.49 14.15
CA ALA A 9 -0.13 -1.32 13.16
C ALA A 9 0.88 -2.31 12.54
N SER A 10 0.68 -3.61 12.77
CA SER A 10 1.57 -4.67 12.28
C SER A 10 1.25 -5.09 10.83
N SER A 11 0.39 -4.34 10.14
CA SER A 11 -0.03 -4.58 8.77
C SER A 11 -0.52 -3.28 8.13
N GLY A 12 -0.12 -3.00 6.88
CA GLY A 12 -0.74 -1.96 6.06
C GLY A 12 -1.65 -2.57 4.98
N THR A 13 -2.70 -1.86 4.61
CA THR A 13 -3.61 -2.26 3.54
C THR A 13 -4.06 -1.08 2.69
N VAL A 14 -4.30 -1.32 1.41
CA VAL A 14 -5.04 -0.42 0.52
C VAL A 14 -6.40 -1.04 0.20
N SER A 15 -7.48 -0.27 0.32
CA SER A 15 -8.83 -0.73 0.02
C SER A 15 -9.32 -0.12 -1.29
N ARG A 16 -9.83 -0.95 -2.21
CA ARG A 16 -10.48 -0.48 -3.43
C ARG A 16 -11.96 -0.24 -3.15
N ILE A 17 -12.42 1.00 -3.29
CA ILE A 17 -13.81 1.38 -3.04
C ILE A 17 -14.57 1.49 -4.35
N ASP A 18 -15.72 0.82 -4.43
CA ASP A 18 -16.73 1.06 -5.45
C ASP A 18 -17.51 2.32 -5.06
N LEU A 19 -17.50 3.34 -5.92
CA LEU A 19 -18.10 4.64 -5.63
C LEU A 19 -19.62 4.67 -5.81
N GLN A 20 -20.21 3.74 -6.58
CA GLN A 20 -21.67 3.67 -6.76
C GLN A 20 -22.34 3.10 -5.50
N THR A 21 -21.70 2.09 -4.91
CA THR A 21 -22.21 1.38 -3.74
C THR A 21 -21.58 1.85 -2.43
N SER A 22 -20.48 2.61 -2.50
CA SER A 22 -19.67 3.03 -1.35
C SER A 22 -19.15 1.86 -0.52
N ARG A 23 -18.77 0.75 -1.19
CA ARG A 23 -18.29 -0.47 -0.52
C ARG A 23 -16.86 -0.80 -0.92
N ALA A 24 -16.09 -1.34 0.03
CA ALA A 24 -14.81 -1.95 -0.28
C ALA A 24 -15.03 -3.23 -1.11
N THR A 25 -14.38 -3.30 -2.27
CA THR A 25 -14.40 -4.46 -3.16
C THR A 25 -13.19 -5.36 -2.95
N HIS A 26 -12.04 -4.78 -2.58
CA HIS A 26 -10.79 -5.49 -2.34
C HIS A 26 -10.03 -4.84 -1.20
N THR A 27 -9.30 -5.66 -0.45
CA THR A 27 -8.32 -5.24 0.54
C THR A 27 -6.98 -5.83 0.13
N ILE A 28 -6.03 -4.97 -0.19
CA ILE A 28 -4.72 -5.34 -0.74
C ILE A 28 -3.68 -5.12 0.35
N ALA A 29 -2.97 -6.18 0.73
CA ALA A 29 -1.89 -6.09 1.72
C ALA A 29 -0.69 -5.33 1.14
N VAL A 30 -0.11 -4.43 1.93
CA VAL A 30 1.08 -3.62 1.59
C VAL A 30 2.02 -3.55 2.81
N GLY A 31 3.12 -2.81 2.68
CA GLY A 31 4.05 -2.56 3.79
C GLY A 31 3.43 -1.76 4.94
N LEU A 32 4.21 -1.58 6.01
CA LEU A 32 3.75 -0.94 7.25
C LEU A 32 3.55 0.58 7.10
N GLN A 33 2.46 1.07 7.69
CA GLN A 33 2.07 2.47 7.72
C GLN A 33 2.07 3.12 6.30
N PRO A 34 1.12 2.72 5.44
CA PRO A 34 0.96 3.36 4.14
C PRO A 34 0.50 4.82 4.32
N THR A 35 1.25 5.80 3.78
CA THR A 35 0.99 7.24 4.00
C THR A 35 0.72 8.03 2.72
N GLY A 36 1.22 7.55 1.58
CA GLY A 36 1.10 8.23 0.29
C GLY A 36 0.74 7.28 -0.83
N LEU A 37 -0.05 7.77 -1.78
CA LEU A 37 -0.49 7.04 -2.97
C LEU A 37 -0.18 7.86 -4.23
N ALA A 38 0.36 7.22 -5.26
CA ALA A 38 0.51 7.80 -6.59
C ALA A 38 -0.01 6.82 -7.65
N TRP A 39 -0.89 7.28 -8.54
CA TRP A 39 -1.55 6.42 -9.52
C TRP A 39 -1.05 6.73 -10.95
N ASP A 40 -0.55 5.69 -11.62
CA ASP A 40 -0.22 5.66 -13.04
C ASP A 40 -1.27 4.80 -13.76
N GLU A 41 -2.36 5.44 -14.16
CA GLU A 41 -3.50 4.81 -14.83
C GLU A 41 -3.11 4.16 -16.18
N PRO A 42 -2.33 4.80 -17.08
CA PRO A 42 -1.91 4.18 -18.34
C PRO A 42 -1.17 2.85 -18.17
N ARG A 43 -0.40 2.70 -17.08
CA ARG A 43 0.31 1.43 -16.79
C ARG A 43 -0.43 0.53 -15.80
N GLN A 44 -1.60 0.93 -15.32
CA GLN A 44 -2.36 0.21 -14.29
C GLN A 44 -1.49 -0.06 -13.04
N ARG A 45 -0.80 0.98 -12.55
CA ARG A 45 0.08 0.89 -11.38
C ARG A 45 -0.33 1.88 -10.30
N LEU A 46 -0.45 1.42 -9.07
CA LEU A 46 -0.59 2.26 -7.89
C LEU A 46 0.65 2.07 -7.01
N TYR A 47 1.33 3.16 -6.71
CA TYR A 47 2.51 3.20 -5.85
C TYR A 47 2.11 3.64 -4.46
N VAL A 48 2.52 2.88 -3.44
CA VAL A 48 2.16 3.08 -2.04
C VAL A 48 3.43 3.29 -1.24
N ALA A 49 3.59 4.46 -0.62
CA ALA A 49 4.71 4.72 0.28
C ALA A 49 4.43 4.13 1.66
N ASN A 50 5.30 3.22 2.14
CA ASN A 50 5.18 2.53 3.41
C ASN A 50 6.19 3.10 4.41
N SER A 51 5.77 4.10 5.19
CA SER A 51 6.68 4.93 5.99
C SER A 51 7.39 4.19 7.14
N ASN A 52 6.81 3.11 7.67
CA ASN A 52 7.44 2.32 8.74
C ASN A 52 8.12 1.04 8.22
N ASP A 53 8.16 0.85 6.90
CA ASP A 53 8.71 -0.35 6.26
C ASP A 53 9.85 -0.02 5.29
N GLU A 54 10.24 1.26 5.18
CA GLU A 54 11.31 1.72 4.30
C GLU A 54 11.13 1.17 2.86
N SER A 55 9.89 1.16 2.38
CA SER A 55 9.55 0.55 1.11
C SER A 55 8.45 1.28 0.35
N VAL A 56 8.37 1.01 -0.96
CA VAL A 56 7.25 1.37 -1.82
C VAL A 56 6.64 0.10 -2.38
N SER A 57 5.35 -0.13 -2.10
CA SER A 57 4.60 -1.22 -2.74
C SER A 57 4.05 -0.75 -4.09
N VAL A 58 4.19 -1.59 -5.11
CA VAL A 58 3.64 -1.37 -6.45
C VAL A 58 2.49 -2.36 -6.66
N ILE A 59 1.29 -1.83 -6.80
CA ILE A 59 0.06 -2.59 -6.99
C ILE A 59 -0.32 -2.59 -8.48
N ASP A 60 -0.70 -3.74 -9.02
CA ASP A 60 -1.43 -3.83 -10.28
C ASP A 60 -2.92 -3.60 -10.02
N THR A 61 -3.47 -2.53 -10.60
CA THR A 61 -4.87 -2.12 -10.35
C THR A 61 -5.90 -2.98 -11.07
N SER A 62 -5.49 -3.73 -12.09
CA SER A 62 -6.38 -4.68 -12.79
C SER A 62 -6.54 -5.98 -11.99
N ALA A 63 -5.44 -6.48 -11.43
CA ALA A 63 -5.39 -7.73 -10.67
C ALA A 63 -5.61 -7.54 -9.16
N ASN A 64 -5.55 -6.30 -8.66
CA ASN A 64 -5.70 -5.95 -7.25
C ASN A 64 -4.69 -6.64 -6.33
N ASN A 65 -3.44 -6.76 -6.76
CA ASN A 65 -2.36 -7.36 -5.98
C ASN A 65 -1.05 -6.57 -6.09
N VAL A 66 -0.21 -6.70 -5.08
CA VAL A 66 1.16 -6.17 -5.13
C VAL A 66 1.98 -7.02 -6.11
N VAL A 67 2.58 -6.35 -7.10
CA VAL A 67 3.45 -6.98 -8.10
C VAL A 67 4.94 -6.72 -7.83
N LYS A 68 5.25 -5.73 -7.00
CA LYS A 68 6.62 -5.42 -6.61
C LYS A 68 6.65 -4.68 -5.28
N THR A 69 7.67 -4.95 -4.48
CA THR A 69 8.07 -4.09 -3.35
C THR A 69 9.45 -3.55 -3.64
N ILE A 70 9.59 -2.23 -3.56
CA ILE A 70 10.84 -1.52 -3.81
C ILE A 70 11.36 -1.07 -2.46
N ALA A 71 12.47 -1.63 -2.00
CA ALA A 71 13.17 -1.11 -0.83
C ALA A 71 13.73 0.28 -1.16
N ILE A 72 13.55 1.23 -0.25
CA ILE A 72 14.19 2.54 -0.35
C ILE A 72 15.35 2.59 0.65
N GLN A 73 16.46 3.21 0.25
CA GLN A 73 17.58 3.39 1.15
C GLN A 73 17.32 4.63 2.03
N PRO A 74 17.55 4.55 3.35
CA PRO A 74 17.64 5.77 4.14
C PRO A 74 18.81 6.60 3.63
N PHE A 75 18.62 7.92 3.52
CA PHE A 75 19.71 8.84 3.26
C PHE A 75 20.78 8.64 4.34
N THR A 76 21.95 8.15 3.94
CA THR A 76 23.12 8.05 4.82
C THR A 76 24.03 9.22 4.47
N VAL A 77 24.24 10.11 5.44
CA VAL A 77 25.22 11.23 5.39
C VAL A 77 26.62 10.73 5.72
#